data_AF-A0A371YA31-F1
#
_entry.id   AF-A0A371YA31-F1
#
_cell.length_a   1.000
_cell.length_b   1.000
_cell.length_c   1.000
_cell.angle_alpha   90.00
_cell.angle_beta   90.00
_cell.angle_gamma   90.00
#
_symmetry.space_group_name_H-M   'P 1'
#
loop_
_entity.id
_entity.type
_entity.pdbx_description
1 polymer ?
#
loop_
_entity_poly.entity_id
_entity_poly.type
_entity_poly.pdbx_seq_one_letter_code
_entity_poly.pdbx_strand_id
1 'polypeptide(L)'
;RWRAENEITGLYAVPYDVEVEVGATKAFPLGRWVHQQRKALRAGELEEQRKTLLDAPEAGMVWEPGEEAWETKLAALRSYRQATGHLAPRQDAVWGEGEAMVSIGQHMANLRRKGGLGKNAERAAERAQQLAAIDPDWNCPWPLDWQRHCRVLADLVDADGHLPDISPGVLMDGDDIGRWLDRQKQPGTWAQLSTEQHERLSQLGIQPLEAPSPAAPAATRATKGPSKAQQAFQRGLAALAQWVEREGDRPVPRGHSEEISVDGEAEPVLVKLGVWVSNTKARRDKLTAEQLDALRKLGIAWA
;
A
#
# COMPACT_ATOMS: atom_id res chain seq x y z
N ARG A 1 16.83 39.72 13.46
CA ARG A 1 16.16 39.99 14.75
C ARG A 1 15.14 38.90 15.09
N TRP A 2 14.00 38.80 14.39
CA TRP A 2 12.98 37.78 14.67
C TRP A 2 13.53 36.34 14.71
N ARG A 3 14.38 35.94 13.74
CA ARG A 3 15.03 34.61 13.74
C ARG A 3 15.88 34.36 14.99
N ALA A 4 16.64 35.35 15.44
CA ALA A 4 17.46 35.25 16.64
C ALA A 4 16.60 35.19 17.91
N GLU A 5 15.52 35.98 17.98
CA GLU A 5 14.55 35.94 19.10
C GLU A 5 13.81 34.59 19.20
N ASN A 6 13.75 33.82 18.11
CA ASN A 6 13.12 32.50 18.06
C ASN A 6 14.15 31.36 17.98
N GLU A 7 15.43 31.63 18.24
CA GLU A 7 16.53 30.63 18.24
C GLU A 7 16.65 29.82 16.94
N ILE A 8 16.25 30.42 15.81
CA ILE A 8 16.23 29.75 14.51
C ILE A 8 17.63 29.77 13.90
N THR A 9 18.28 28.60 13.88
CA THR A 9 19.64 28.41 13.34
C THR A 9 19.67 27.74 11.96
N GLY A 10 18.57 27.11 11.53
CA GLY A 10 18.45 26.41 10.24
C GLY A 10 17.46 27.06 9.25
N LEU A 11 17.16 26.39 8.14
CA LEU A 11 16.06 26.82 7.26
C LEU A 11 14.76 26.86 8.08
N TYR A 12 14.00 27.94 7.92
CA TYR A 12 12.73 28.14 8.61
C TYR A 12 11.85 29.10 7.83
N ALA A 13 10.73 28.61 7.31
CA ALA A 13 9.73 29.41 6.65
C ALA A 13 8.85 30.09 7.70
N VAL A 14 8.91 31.42 7.74
CA VAL A 14 8.01 32.23 8.57
C VAL A 14 6.54 31.88 8.25
N PRO A 15 5.74 31.42 9.23
CA PRO A 15 4.31 31.18 9.04
C PRO A 15 3.57 32.44 8.58
N TYR A 16 2.49 32.26 7.81
CA TYR A 16 1.80 33.35 7.12
C TYR A 16 1.18 34.39 8.08
N ASP A 17 0.81 33.96 9.27
CA ASP A 17 0.14 34.71 10.33
C ASP A 17 1.10 35.32 11.36
N VAL A 18 2.41 35.13 11.23
CA VAL A 18 3.38 35.76 12.15
C VAL A 18 3.35 37.29 12.03
N GLU A 19 3.18 37.94 13.18
CA GLU A 19 3.28 39.37 13.36
C GLU A 19 4.41 39.71 14.35
N VAL A 20 5.13 40.80 14.09
CA VAL A 20 6.31 41.19 14.90
C VAL A 20 6.33 42.70 15.14
N GLU A 21 6.98 43.15 16.19
CA GLU A 21 7.18 44.59 16.43
C GLU A 21 8.40 45.10 15.64
N VAL A 22 8.20 46.13 14.80
CA VAL A 22 9.25 46.77 14.00
C VAL A 22 9.18 48.28 14.19
N GLY A 23 10.13 48.84 14.95
CA GLY A 23 10.18 50.28 15.24
C GLY A 23 8.93 50.72 16.00
N ALA A 24 8.14 51.62 15.42
CA ALA A 24 6.87 52.09 16.00
C ALA A 24 5.67 51.17 15.68
N THR A 25 5.83 50.19 14.78
CA THR A 25 4.75 49.30 14.35
C THR A 25 4.70 48.07 15.26
N LYS A 26 3.66 47.98 16.09
CA LYS A 26 3.52 46.88 17.07
C LYS A 26 3.12 45.52 16.48
N ALA A 27 2.49 45.53 15.32
CA ALA A 27 1.99 44.32 14.65
C ALA A 27 2.33 44.37 13.15
N PHE A 28 3.62 44.31 12.83
CA PHE A 28 4.06 44.21 11.44
C PHE A 28 3.79 42.79 10.92
N PRO A 29 3.04 42.61 9.81
CA PRO A 29 2.63 41.30 9.34
C PRO A 29 3.76 40.59 8.58
N LEU A 30 4.79 40.13 9.31
CA LEU A 30 6.00 39.54 8.76
C LEU A 30 5.71 38.37 7.83
N GLY A 31 4.82 37.45 8.21
CA GLY A 31 4.45 36.30 7.38
C GLY A 31 3.86 36.70 6.03
N ARG A 32 2.96 37.69 6.03
CA ARG A 32 2.34 38.23 4.80
C ARG A 32 3.36 39.00 3.96
N TRP A 33 4.24 39.78 4.60
CA TRP A 33 5.30 40.51 3.92
C TRP A 33 6.32 39.59 3.24
N VAL A 34 6.75 38.53 3.92
CA VAL A 34 7.62 37.47 3.37
C VAL A 34 6.94 36.82 2.16
N HIS A 35 5.64 36.51 2.26
CA HIS A 35 4.87 35.96 1.14
C HIS A 35 4.85 36.92 -0.07
N GLN A 36 4.70 38.22 0.17
CA GLN A 36 4.77 39.23 -0.90
C GLN A 36 6.15 39.29 -1.56
N GLN A 37 7.26 39.22 -0.80
CA GLN A 37 8.60 39.21 -1.39
C GLN A 37 8.81 37.97 -2.27
N ARG A 38 8.33 36.79 -1.86
CA ARG A 38 8.36 35.57 -2.70
C ARG A 38 7.54 35.71 -3.98
N LYS A 39 6.41 36.43 -3.92
CA LYS A 39 5.59 36.71 -5.10
C LYS A 39 6.32 37.66 -6.06
N ALA A 40 6.92 38.73 -5.54
CA ALA A 40 7.69 39.70 -6.33
C ALA A 40 8.90 39.03 -7.02
N LEU A 41 9.63 38.14 -6.32
CA LEU A 41 10.75 37.42 -6.93
C LEU A 41 10.28 36.54 -8.10
N ARG A 42 9.20 35.77 -7.91
CA ARG A 42 8.63 34.93 -8.99
C ARG A 42 8.08 35.73 -10.17
N ALA A 43 7.66 36.96 -9.94
CA ALA A 43 7.22 37.88 -10.98
C ALA A 43 8.38 38.60 -11.68
N GLY A 44 9.63 38.45 -11.20
CA GLY A 44 10.78 39.21 -11.69
C GLY A 44 10.77 40.69 -11.28
N GLU A 45 9.95 41.06 -10.30
CA GLU A 45 9.73 42.44 -9.84
C GLU A 45 10.59 42.78 -8.61
N LEU A 46 11.27 41.79 -8.01
CA LEU A 46 12.10 42.02 -6.84
C LEU A 46 13.47 42.59 -7.26
N GLU A 47 13.82 43.74 -6.70
CA GLU A 47 15.13 44.36 -6.88
C GLU A 47 16.27 43.44 -6.42
N GLU A 48 17.34 43.35 -7.21
CA GLU A 48 18.48 42.46 -6.94
C GLU A 48 19.14 42.77 -5.59
N GLN A 49 19.31 44.06 -5.25
CA GLN A 49 19.86 44.47 -3.95
C GLN A 49 19.01 43.97 -2.78
N ARG A 50 17.68 43.98 -2.92
CA ARG A 50 16.78 43.45 -1.90
C ARG A 50 16.89 41.93 -1.80
N LYS A 51 17.02 41.24 -2.94
CA LYS A 51 17.26 39.79 -2.97
C LYS A 51 18.54 39.46 -2.19
N THR A 52 19.65 40.13 -2.47
CA THR A 52 20.93 39.92 -1.77
C THR A 52 20.81 40.11 -0.25
N LEU A 53 20.11 41.16 0.20
CA LEU A 53 19.90 41.40 1.64
C LEU A 53 19.04 40.31 2.31
N LEU A 54 18.08 39.74 1.57
CA LEU A 54 17.23 38.68 2.07
C LEU A 54 17.92 37.31 2.04
N ASP A 55 18.81 37.09 1.08
CA ASP A 55 19.68 35.91 0.99
C ASP A 55 20.75 35.88 2.09
N ALA A 56 21.06 37.03 2.70
CA ALA A 56 22.05 37.12 3.76
C ALA A 56 21.71 36.14 4.91
N PRO A 57 22.70 35.41 5.47
CA PRO A 57 22.46 34.41 6.52
C PRO A 57 21.67 34.94 7.72
N GLU A 58 21.84 36.21 8.06
CA GLU A 58 21.15 36.89 9.16
C GLU A 58 19.65 37.07 8.89
N ALA A 59 19.26 37.23 7.62
CA ALA A 59 17.87 37.33 7.18
C ALA A 59 17.26 35.94 6.92
N GLY A 60 18.05 35.01 6.37
CA GLY A 60 17.68 33.60 6.19
C GLY A 60 16.39 33.40 5.41
N MET A 61 16.17 34.17 4.33
CA MET A 61 14.95 34.12 3.53
C MET A 61 14.82 32.78 2.81
N VAL A 62 13.82 32.00 3.21
CA VAL A 62 13.39 30.82 2.46
C VAL A 62 12.49 31.28 1.31
N TRP A 63 12.96 31.25 0.07
CA TRP A 63 12.17 31.71 -1.08
C TRP A 63 11.06 30.75 -1.47
N GLU A 64 11.31 29.45 -1.36
CA GLU A 64 10.35 28.39 -1.65
C GLU A 64 10.14 27.53 -0.40
N PRO A 65 9.18 27.86 0.49
CA PRO A 65 8.86 27.06 1.69
C PRO A 65 8.53 25.59 1.38
N GLY A 66 8.03 25.35 0.18
CA GLY A 66 7.77 24.00 -0.31
C GLY A 66 9.04 23.16 -0.48
N GLU A 67 10.22 23.77 -0.55
CA GLU A 67 11.52 23.09 -0.55
C GLU A 67 11.94 22.69 0.87
N GLU A 68 11.78 23.56 1.87
CA GLU A 68 12.08 23.19 3.27
C GLU A 68 11.17 22.06 3.78
N ALA A 69 9.86 22.16 3.56
CA ALA A 69 8.91 21.09 3.91
C ALA A 69 9.18 19.80 3.12
N TRP A 70 9.77 19.93 1.93
CA TRP A 70 10.19 18.80 1.12
C TRP A 70 11.48 18.16 1.65
N GLU A 71 12.50 18.94 1.98
CA GLU A 71 13.74 18.47 2.59
C GLU A 71 13.48 17.80 3.95
N THR A 72 12.62 18.39 4.78
CA THR A 72 12.17 17.77 6.05
C THR A 72 11.54 16.41 5.81
N LYS A 73 10.71 16.29 4.76
CA LYS A 73 10.10 15.02 4.37
C LYS A 73 11.15 14.03 3.87
N LEU A 74 12.10 14.46 3.04
CA LEU A 74 13.20 13.60 2.58
C LEU A 74 14.05 13.12 3.75
N ALA A 75 14.31 13.96 4.75
CA ALA A 75 15.05 13.59 5.95
C ALA A 75 14.32 12.48 6.74
N ALA A 76 13.01 12.63 6.96
CA ALA A 76 12.20 11.60 7.60
C ALA A 76 12.19 10.29 6.80
N LEU A 77 12.11 10.36 5.46
CA LEU A 77 12.16 9.20 4.58
C LEU A 77 13.52 8.51 4.62
N ARG A 78 14.63 9.26 4.61
CA ARG A 78 15.99 8.70 4.78
C ARG A 78 16.12 7.98 6.11
N SER A 79 15.67 8.62 7.20
CA SER A 79 15.68 8.03 8.54
C SER A 79 14.88 6.72 8.59
N TYR A 80 13.65 6.72 8.05
CA TYR A 80 12.82 5.51 7.97
C TYR A 80 13.49 4.41 7.14
N ARG A 81 14.05 4.77 5.97
CA ARG A 81 14.73 3.83 5.06
C ARG A 81 16.00 3.25 5.67
N GLN A 82 16.71 4.03 6.47
CA GLN A 82 17.90 3.57 7.20
C GLN A 82 17.53 2.54 8.26
N ALA A 83 16.44 2.75 9.00
CA ALA A 83 16.04 1.85 10.08
C ALA A 83 15.37 0.56 9.60
N THR A 84 14.55 0.64 8.54
CA THR A 84 13.74 -0.50 8.07
C THR A 84 14.32 -1.18 6.84
N GLY A 85 15.22 -0.49 6.13
CA GLY A 85 15.81 -1.00 4.91
C GLY A 85 14.88 -0.99 3.69
N HIS A 86 13.69 -0.37 3.77
CA HIS A 86 12.79 -0.16 2.63
C HIS A 86 11.94 1.13 2.81
N LEU A 87 11.39 1.69 1.74
CA LEU A 87 10.42 2.81 1.79
C LEU A 87 8.97 2.36 1.61
N ALA A 88 8.58 1.22 2.19
CA ALA A 88 7.22 0.66 2.07
C ALA A 88 6.45 0.60 3.40
N PRO A 89 6.28 1.73 4.11
CA PRO A 89 5.52 1.76 5.37
C PRO A 89 4.07 1.33 5.15
N ARG A 90 3.46 0.77 6.20
CA ARG A 90 2.00 0.62 6.27
C ARG A 90 1.34 2.00 6.27
N GLN A 91 0.09 2.08 5.84
CA GLN A 91 -0.58 3.37 5.64
C GLN A 91 -0.72 4.18 6.94
N ASP A 92 -0.90 3.50 8.06
CA ASP A 92 -1.05 4.03 9.41
C ASP A 92 0.31 4.21 10.14
N ALA A 93 1.43 3.87 9.51
CA ALA A 93 2.73 3.98 10.12
C ALA A 93 3.09 5.44 10.41
N VAL A 94 3.68 5.65 11.59
CA VAL A 94 4.21 6.92 12.08
C VAL A 94 5.70 6.75 12.36
N TRP A 95 6.50 7.78 12.11
CA TRP A 95 7.97 7.74 12.25
C TRP A 95 8.49 9.06 12.83
N GLY A 96 9.50 8.99 13.70
CA GLY A 96 10.10 10.15 14.36
C GLY A 96 10.21 9.96 15.87
N GLU A 97 10.52 11.04 16.58
CA GLU A 97 10.63 11.07 18.04
C GLU A 97 9.93 12.30 18.60
N GLY A 98 9.32 12.17 19.79
CA GLY A 98 8.68 13.27 20.50
C GLY A 98 7.60 13.99 19.68
N GLU A 99 7.68 15.32 19.61
CA GLU A 99 6.74 16.17 18.86
C GLU A 99 6.97 16.13 17.33
N ALA A 100 8.06 15.50 16.87
CA ALA A 100 8.42 15.41 15.45
C ALA A 100 7.89 14.14 14.75
N MET A 101 6.87 13.49 15.32
CA MET A 101 6.23 12.31 14.72
C MET A 101 5.54 12.67 13.39
N VAL A 102 5.96 12.02 12.30
CA VAL A 102 5.35 12.18 10.97
C VAL A 102 4.58 10.95 10.57
N SER A 103 3.42 11.15 9.93
CA SER A 103 2.60 10.08 9.35
C SER A 103 3.22 9.55 8.05
N ILE A 104 4.35 8.85 8.19
CA ILE A 104 5.21 8.38 7.10
C ILE A 104 4.45 7.51 6.09
N GLY A 105 3.51 6.68 6.58
CA GLY A 105 2.63 5.86 5.76
C GLY A 105 1.77 6.68 4.81
N GLN A 106 1.08 7.68 5.37
CA GLN A 106 0.24 8.59 4.60
C GLN A 106 1.07 9.47 3.65
N HIS A 107 2.26 9.91 4.07
CA HIS A 107 3.18 10.65 3.20
C HIS A 107 3.57 9.82 1.98
N MET A 108 4.05 8.59 2.16
CA MET A 108 4.40 7.72 1.04
C MET A 108 3.21 7.39 0.15
N ALA A 109 2.03 7.13 0.73
CA ALA A 109 0.80 6.94 -0.03
C ALA A 109 0.46 8.17 -0.89
N ASN A 110 0.66 9.38 -0.38
CA ASN A 110 0.44 10.62 -1.14
C ASN A 110 1.45 10.77 -2.29
N LEU A 111 2.73 10.49 -2.06
CA LEU A 111 3.80 10.64 -3.05
C LEU A 111 3.63 9.71 -4.25
N ARG A 112 3.11 8.49 -4.03
CA ARG A 112 2.87 7.48 -5.08
C ARG A 112 1.63 7.75 -5.94
N ARG A 113 0.71 8.62 -5.51
CA ARG A 113 -0.49 8.91 -6.31
C ARG A 113 -0.14 9.71 -7.54
N LYS A 114 -0.98 9.61 -8.57
CA LYS A 114 -0.88 10.44 -9.78
C LYS A 114 -0.89 11.93 -9.38
N GLY A 115 0.17 12.65 -9.76
CA GLY A 115 0.36 14.07 -9.40
C GLY A 115 0.81 14.32 -7.95
N GLY A 116 1.16 13.27 -7.20
CA GLY A 116 1.58 13.35 -5.79
C GLY A 116 2.89 14.11 -5.56
N LEU A 117 3.72 14.26 -6.60
CA LEU A 117 4.97 15.02 -6.55
C LEU A 117 4.79 16.51 -6.91
N GLY A 118 3.61 16.91 -7.38
CA GLY A 118 3.29 18.28 -7.78
C GLY A 118 2.72 18.39 -9.18
N LYS A 119 2.24 19.59 -9.53
CA LYS A 119 1.65 19.90 -10.85
C LYS A 119 2.68 20.32 -11.90
N ASN A 120 3.82 20.85 -11.47
CA ASN A 120 4.92 21.20 -12.36
C ASN A 120 5.73 19.93 -12.69
N ALA A 121 5.86 19.60 -13.98
CA ALA A 121 6.46 18.35 -14.44
C ALA A 121 7.96 18.26 -14.15
N GLU A 122 8.71 19.35 -14.34
CA GLU A 122 10.15 19.41 -14.09
C GLU A 122 10.46 19.19 -12.60
N ARG A 123 9.76 19.92 -11.73
CA ARG A 123 9.88 19.75 -10.27
C ARG A 123 9.42 18.36 -9.81
N ALA A 124 8.38 17.80 -10.44
CA ALA A 124 7.95 16.44 -10.13
C ALA A 124 9.01 15.40 -10.52
N ALA A 125 9.69 15.58 -11.65
CA ALA A 125 10.77 14.70 -12.09
C ALA A 125 11.97 14.78 -11.14
N GLU A 126 12.38 15.98 -10.73
CA GLU A 126 13.44 16.18 -9.74
C GLU A 126 13.10 15.49 -8.40
N ARG A 127 11.87 15.68 -7.91
CA ARG A 127 11.40 15.01 -6.68
C ARG A 127 11.39 13.49 -6.80
N ALA A 128 11.02 12.96 -7.96
CA ALA A 128 11.08 11.52 -8.22
C ALA A 128 12.51 10.99 -8.16
N GLN A 129 13.48 11.73 -8.72
CA GLN A 129 14.90 11.39 -8.65
C GLN A 129 15.42 11.42 -7.21
N GLN A 130 15.05 12.44 -6.43
CA GLN A 130 15.43 12.54 -5.02
C GLN A 130 14.87 11.39 -4.17
N LEU A 131 13.63 10.94 -4.44
CA LEU A 131 13.07 9.75 -3.79
C LEU A 131 13.77 8.47 -4.23
N ALA A 132 14.05 8.31 -5.52
CA ALA A 132 14.77 7.16 -6.06
C ALA A 132 16.22 7.05 -5.53
N ALA A 133 16.85 8.19 -5.21
CA ALA A 133 18.15 8.21 -4.55
C ALA A 133 18.10 7.71 -3.10
N ILE A 134 16.95 7.80 -2.42
CA ILE A 134 16.75 7.23 -1.07
C ILE A 134 16.45 5.74 -1.18
N ASP A 135 15.51 5.38 -2.05
CA ASP A 135 15.13 4.00 -2.30
C ASP A 135 14.69 3.86 -3.77
N PRO A 136 15.43 3.11 -4.62
CA PRO A 136 15.04 2.87 -6.00
C PRO A 136 13.62 2.28 -6.15
N ASP A 137 13.18 1.53 -5.13
CA ASP A 137 11.89 0.85 -5.09
C ASP A 137 10.82 1.68 -4.37
N TRP A 138 11.03 2.99 -4.15
CA TRP A 138 10.05 3.83 -3.48
C TRP A 138 8.68 3.83 -4.19
N ASN A 139 8.64 3.63 -5.51
CA ASN A 139 7.41 3.52 -6.31
C ASN A 139 7.44 2.26 -7.18
N CYS A 140 7.64 1.11 -6.56
CA CYS A 140 7.73 -0.18 -7.24
C CYS A 140 6.44 -0.59 -7.98
N PRO A 141 6.55 -1.41 -9.05
CA PRO A 141 5.41 -1.90 -9.82
C PRO A 141 4.68 -3.08 -9.13
N TRP A 142 5.22 -3.63 -8.04
CA TRP A 142 4.63 -4.72 -7.27
C TRP A 142 3.94 -4.22 -5.98
N PRO A 143 3.11 -5.05 -5.33
CA PRO A 143 2.46 -4.70 -4.06
C PRO A 143 3.46 -4.35 -2.94
N LEU A 144 3.16 -3.31 -2.14
CA LEU A 144 4.05 -2.86 -1.07
C LEU A 144 4.26 -3.90 0.05
N ASP A 145 3.28 -4.77 0.28
CA ASP A 145 3.46 -5.91 1.17
C ASP A 145 4.52 -6.87 0.62
N TRP A 146 4.53 -7.16 -0.68
CA TRP A 146 5.58 -7.96 -1.31
C TRP A 146 6.98 -7.36 -1.04
N GLN A 147 7.14 -6.04 -1.18
CA GLN A 147 8.40 -5.36 -0.90
C GLN A 147 8.85 -5.51 0.56
N ARG A 148 7.92 -5.39 1.53
CA ARG A 148 8.20 -5.60 2.95
C ARG A 148 8.69 -7.02 3.23
N HIS A 149 7.96 -8.02 2.75
CA HIS A 149 8.33 -9.42 2.96
C HIS A 149 9.69 -9.74 2.35
N CYS A 150 9.94 -9.32 1.10
CA CYS A 150 11.25 -9.50 0.47
C CYS A 150 12.38 -8.85 1.26
N ARG A 151 12.15 -7.67 1.84
CA ARG A 151 13.15 -7.00 2.66
C ARG A 151 13.45 -7.78 3.95
N VAL A 152 12.43 -8.26 4.65
CA VAL A 152 12.61 -9.11 5.84
C VAL A 152 13.41 -10.36 5.49
N LEU A 153 13.08 -11.03 4.38
CA LEU A 153 13.84 -12.20 3.94
C LEU A 153 15.29 -11.84 3.61
N ALA A 154 15.54 -10.72 2.93
CA ALA A 154 16.90 -10.26 2.64
C ALA A 154 17.75 -10.02 3.90
N ASP A 155 17.14 -9.65 5.03
CA ASP A 155 17.84 -9.52 6.32
C ASP A 155 18.08 -10.84 7.05
N LEU A 156 17.35 -11.90 6.66
CA LEU A 156 17.49 -13.24 7.24
C LEU A 156 18.44 -14.14 6.45
N VAL A 157 18.85 -13.72 5.25
CA VAL A 157 19.83 -14.45 4.44
C VAL A 157 21.18 -14.48 5.16
N ASP A 158 21.76 -15.67 5.28
CA ASP A 158 23.10 -15.87 5.84
C ASP A 158 24.22 -15.44 4.87
N ALA A 159 25.48 -15.55 5.32
CA ALA A 159 26.64 -15.18 4.53
C ALA A 159 26.79 -15.97 3.22
N ASP A 160 26.17 -17.15 3.14
CA ASP A 160 26.21 -18.04 1.98
C ASP A 160 25.01 -17.86 1.05
N GLY A 161 24.12 -16.90 1.34
CA GLY A 161 22.96 -16.61 0.50
C GLY A 161 21.72 -17.45 0.81
N HIS A 162 21.71 -18.19 1.94
CA HIS A 162 20.63 -19.10 2.28
C HIS A 162 19.69 -18.48 3.31
N LEU A 163 18.39 -18.67 3.08
CA LEU A 163 17.36 -18.38 4.08
C LEU A 163 17.29 -19.53 5.10
N PRO A 164 17.08 -19.23 6.39
CA PRO A 164 16.70 -20.26 7.35
C PRO A 164 15.37 -20.91 6.96
N ASP A 165 15.05 -22.05 7.55
CA ASP A 165 13.71 -22.62 7.41
C ASP A 165 12.68 -21.75 8.15
N ILE A 166 11.78 -21.13 7.39
CA ILE A 166 10.74 -20.22 7.89
C ILE A 166 9.39 -20.91 7.72
N SER A 167 8.95 -21.59 8.77
CA SER A 167 7.66 -22.28 8.80
C SER A 167 6.47 -21.31 8.72
N PRO A 168 5.34 -21.70 8.10
CA PRO A 168 4.10 -20.94 8.17
C PRO A 168 3.69 -20.63 9.61
N GLY A 169 3.31 -19.38 9.88
CA GLY A 169 2.99 -18.88 11.24
C GLY A 169 4.11 -18.09 11.90
N VAL A 170 5.33 -18.08 11.34
CA VAL A 170 6.38 -17.15 11.78
C VAL A 170 5.98 -15.72 11.39
N LEU A 171 5.86 -14.84 12.41
CA LEU A 171 5.43 -13.46 12.24
C LEU A 171 6.62 -12.50 12.26
N MET A 172 6.61 -11.51 11.37
CA MET A 172 7.46 -10.32 11.43
C MET A 172 6.59 -9.09 11.24
N ASP A 173 6.63 -8.14 12.18
CA ASP A 173 5.81 -6.92 12.17
C ASP A 173 4.31 -7.16 11.87
N GLY A 174 3.79 -8.29 12.38
CA GLY A 174 2.40 -8.73 12.20
C GLY A 174 2.11 -9.47 10.88
N ASP A 175 3.08 -9.60 9.97
CA ASP A 175 2.93 -10.36 8.72
C ASP A 175 3.44 -11.81 8.89
N ASP A 176 2.67 -12.79 8.39
CA ASP A 176 3.07 -14.21 8.36
C ASP A 176 4.03 -14.46 7.18
N ILE A 177 5.32 -14.25 7.44
CA ILE A 177 6.38 -14.32 6.43
C ILE A 177 6.61 -15.75 5.93
N GLY A 178 6.38 -16.76 6.77
CA GLY A 178 6.50 -18.17 6.39
C GLY A 178 5.40 -18.61 5.42
N ARG A 179 4.14 -18.23 5.69
CA ARG A 179 3.04 -18.50 4.77
C ARG A 179 3.18 -17.69 3.48
N TRP A 180 3.67 -16.46 3.57
CA TRP A 180 3.96 -15.67 2.38
C TRP A 180 5.03 -16.33 1.51
N LEU A 181 6.11 -16.83 2.11
CA LEU A 181 7.21 -17.51 1.42
C LEU A 181 6.73 -18.80 0.76
N ASP A 182 6.00 -19.66 1.49
CA ASP A 182 5.43 -20.89 0.93
C ASP A 182 4.55 -20.59 -0.29
N ARG A 183 3.72 -19.54 -0.21
CA ARG A 183 2.90 -19.09 -1.33
C ARG A 183 3.73 -18.64 -2.53
N GLN A 184 4.83 -17.90 -2.34
CA GLN A 184 5.66 -17.48 -3.47
C GLN A 184 6.21 -18.68 -4.24
N LYS A 185 6.58 -19.76 -3.54
CA LYS A 185 7.16 -20.98 -4.16
C LYS A 185 6.11 -21.82 -4.91
N GLN A 186 4.82 -21.57 -4.75
CA GLN A 186 3.78 -22.33 -5.45
C GLN A 186 3.83 -22.05 -6.97
N PRO A 187 3.79 -23.08 -7.85
CA PRO A 187 3.94 -22.90 -9.30
C PRO A 187 2.99 -21.87 -9.91
N GLY A 188 1.74 -21.84 -9.44
CA GLY A 188 0.73 -20.89 -9.93
C GLY A 188 1.02 -19.44 -9.54
N THR A 189 1.59 -19.20 -8.36
CA THR A 189 2.01 -17.87 -7.93
C THR A 189 3.32 -17.49 -8.60
N TRP A 190 4.29 -18.40 -8.66
CA TRP A 190 5.57 -18.19 -9.31
C TRP A 190 5.41 -17.77 -10.78
N ALA A 191 4.51 -18.42 -11.52
CA ALA A 191 4.23 -18.07 -12.91
C ALA A 191 3.64 -16.66 -13.13
N GLN A 192 3.11 -16.01 -12.08
CA GLN A 192 2.51 -14.68 -12.15
C GLN A 192 3.46 -13.56 -11.72
N LEU A 193 4.64 -13.90 -11.18
CA LEU A 193 5.63 -12.92 -10.77
C LEU A 193 6.26 -12.24 -11.98
N SER A 194 6.59 -10.95 -11.82
CA SER A 194 7.35 -10.22 -12.84
C SER A 194 8.80 -10.73 -12.89
N THR A 195 9.50 -10.40 -13.98
CA THR A 195 10.93 -10.71 -14.14
C THR A 195 11.77 -10.22 -12.95
N GLU A 196 11.53 -8.99 -12.49
CA GLU A 196 12.25 -8.40 -11.36
C GLU A 196 11.93 -9.13 -10.04
N GLN A 197 10.69 -9.60 -9.87
CA GLN A 197 10.31 -10.41 -8.71
C GLN A 197 10.99 -11.79 -8.73
N HIS A 198 11.08 -12.45 -9.89
CA HIS A 198 11.86 -13.69 -10.05
C HIS A 198 13.32 -13.50 -9.68
N GLU A 199 13.95 -12.45 -10.21
CA GLU A 199 15.36 -12.18 -9.97
C GLU A 199 15.63 -11.95 -8.48
N ARG A 200 14.82 -11.12 -7.81
CA ARG A 200 14.96 -10.85 -6.38
C ARG A 200 14.76 -12.09 -5.52
N LEU A 201 13.73 -12.90 -5.80
CA LEU A 201 13.53 -14.14 -5.05
C LEU A 201 14.68 -15.14 -5.29
N SER A 202 15.19 -15.21 -6.52
CA SER A 202 16.32 -16.07 -6.87
C SER A 202 17.61 -15.65 -6.17
N GLN A 203 17.87 -14.35 -6.02
CA GLN A 203 19.00 -13.81 -5.26
C GLN A 203 18.93 -14.18 -3.77
N LEU A 204 17.73 -14.45 -3.24
CA LEU A 204 17.51 -14.94 -1.88
C LEU A 204 17.52 -16.48 -1.78
N GLY A 205 17.92 -17.18 -2.85
CA GLY A 205 17.93 -18.65 -2.92
C GLY A 205 16.54 -19.27 -3.01
N ILE A 206 15.49 -18.48 -3.24
CA ILE A 206 14.11 -18.98 -3.33
C ILE A 206 13.87 -19.49 -4.74
N GLN A 207 13.43 -20.73 -4.83
CA GLN A 207 13.07 -21.39 -6.09
C GLN A 207 11.62 -21.88 -6.02
N PRO A 208 10.93 -21.99 -7.18
CA PRO A 208 9.61 -22.58 -7.21
C PRO A 208 9.69 -24.03 -6.73
N LEU A 209 8.65 -24.49 -6.05
CA LEU A 209 8.45 -25.93 -5.88
C LEU A 209 8.31 -26.54 -7.27
N GLU A 210 9.03 -27.63 -7.52
CA GLU A 210 8.82 -28.41 -8.73
C GLU A 210 7.33 -28.78 -8.78
N ALA A 211 6.65 -28.33 -9.84
CA ALA A 211 5.34 -28.88 -10.14
C ALA A 211 5.55 -30.39 -10.27
N PRO A 212 4.74 -31.24 -9.62
CA PRO A 212 4.83 -32.67 -9.85
C PRO A 212 4.79 -32.86 -11.37
N SER A 213 5.85 -33.45 -11.90
CA SER A 213 6.03 -33.71 -13.33
C SER A 213 4.69 -34.22 -13.88
N PRO A 214 4.18 -33.70 -15.02
CA PRO A 214 2.96 -34.25 -15.59
C PRO A 214 3.27 -35.71 -15.91
N ALA A 215 2.86 -36.60 -15.00
CA ALA A 215 2.94 -38.02 -15.23
C ALA A 215 2.27 -38.25 -16.58
N ALA A 216 2.99 -38.95 -17.48
CA ALA A 216 2.49 -39.43 -18.76
C ALA A 216 1.02 -39.85 -18.61
N PRO A 217 0.15 -39.59 -19.62
CA PRO A 217 -1.31 -39.64 -19.46
C PRO A 217 -1.72 -41.01 -18.92
N ALA A 218 -1.88 -41.08 -17.60
CA ALA A 218 -2.24 -42.29 -16.92
C ALA A 218 -3.73 -42.51 -17.18
N ALA A 219 -4.00 -43.71 -17.68
CA ALA A 219 -5.31 -44.23 -18.00
C ALA A 219 -6.41 -43.75 -17.06
N THR A 220 -7.55 -43.44 -17.67
CA THR A 220 -8.86 -43.26 -17.05
C THR A 220 -9.07 -44.18 -15.84
N ARG A 221 -9.11 -43.61 -14.62
CA ARG A 221 -10.11 -43.95 -13.57
C ARG A 221 -9.98 -43.12 -12.28
N ALA A 222 -11.17 -42.85 -11.72
CA ALA A 222 -11.51 -42.50 -10.34
C ALA A 222 -11.32 -41.04 -9.86
N THR A 223 -12.37 -40.25 -10.10
CA THR A 223 -12.98 -39.23 -9.21
C THR A 223 -12.09 -38.65 -8.09
N LYS A 224 -11.28 -37.64 -8.43
CA LYS A 224 -10.92 -36.59 -7.45
C LYS A 224 -12.23 -35.93 -6.99
N GLY A 225 -12.44 -35.87 -5.68
CA GLY A 225 -13.57 -35.17 -5.08
C GLY A 225 -13.66 -33.71 -5.53
N PRO A 226 -14.81 -33.05 -5.32
CA PRO A 226 -15.04 -31.68 -5.79
C PRO A 226 -13.94 -30.75 -5.27
N SER A 227 -13.41 -29.90 -6.14
CA SER A 227 -12.45 -28.84 -5.76
C SER A 227 -13.02 -27.95 -4.65
N LYS A 228 -12.17 -27.28 -3.87
CA LYS A 228 -12.63 -26.34 -2.81
C LYS A 228 -13.62 -25.30 -3.34
N ALA A 229 -13.43 -24.83 -4.58
CA ALA A 229 -14.36 -23.90 -5.23
C ALA A 229 -15.72 -24.54 -5.55
N GLN A 230 -15.71 -25.80 -6.03
CA GLN A 230 -16.95 -26.57 -6.21
C GLN A 230 -17.64 -26.84 -4.88
N GLN A 231 -16.91 -27.19 -3.82
CA GLN A 231 -17.47 -27.38 -2.47
C GLN A 231 -18.11 -26.09 -1.93
N ALA A 232 -17.42 -24.95 -2.07
CA ALA A 232 -17.96 -23.66 -1.66
C ALA A 232 -19.20 -23.24 -2.48
N PHE A 233 -19.22 -23.56 -3.78
CA PHE A 233 -20.40 -23.36 -4.62
C PHE A 233 -21.57 -24.25 -4.17
N GLN A 234 -21.32 -25.53 -3.90
CA GLN A 234 -22.34 -26.47 -3.42
C GLN A 234 -22.91 -26.06 -2.06
N ARG A 235 -22.07 -25.61 -1.13
CA ARG A 235 -22.53 -25.05 0.16
C ARG A 235 -23.42 -23.82 -0.02
N GLY A 236 -23.03 -22.90 -0.89
CA GLY A 236 -23.86 -21.74 -1.20
C GLY A 236 -25.18 -22.08 -1.88
N LEU A 237 -25.18 -23.09 -2.75
CA LEU A 237 -26.38 -23.61 -3.40
C LEU A 237 -27.32 -24.30 -2.39
N ALA A 238 -26.78 -25.10 -1.47
CA ALA A 238 -27.56 -25.72 -0.40
C ALA A 238 -28.18 -24.68 0.54
N ALA A 239 -27.42 -23.67 0.94
CA ALA A 239 -27.93 -22.54 1.72
C ALA A 239 -29.01 -21.75 0.98
N LEU A 240 -28.87 -21.56 -0.34
CA LEU A 240 -29.91 -20.94 -1.16
C LEU A 240 -31.17 -21.80 -1.23
N ALA A 241 -31.03 -23.12 -1.40
CA ALA A 241 -32.18 -24.04 -1.43
C ALA A 241 -32.94 -24.02 -0.10
N GLN A 242 -32.24 -24.07 1.03
CA GLN A 242 -32.84 -23.96 2.37
C GLN A 242 -33.55 -22.61 2.58
N TRP A 243 -32.95 -21.50 2.12
CA TRP A 243 -33.59 -20.18 2.15
C TRP A 243 -34.87 -20.15 1.30
N VAL A 244 -34.83 -20.67 0.07
CA VAL A 244 -35.98 -20.68 -0.85
C VAL A 244 -37.10 -21.57 -0.30
N GLU A 245 -36.78 -22.70 0.32
CA GLU A 245 -37.77 -23.56 0.98
C GLU A 245 -38.47 -22.83 2.14
N ARG A 246 -37.73 -22.02 2.91
CA ARG A 246 -38.27 -21.28 4.06
C ARG A 246 -39.01 -19.99 3.68
N GLU A 247 -38.50 -19.24 2.71
CA GLU A 247 -38.94 -17.87 2.39
C GLU A 247 -39.58 -17.72 1.02
N GLY A 248 -39.62 -18.79 0.20
CA GLY A 248 -40.16 -18.78 -1.16
C GLY A 248 -39.39 -17.88 -2.12
N ASP A 249 -40.11 -17.13 -2.95
CA ASP A 249 -39.55 -16.25 -4.00
C ASP A 249 -38.94 -14.94 -3.45
N ARG A 250 -38.81 -14.80 -2.12
CA ARG A 250 -38.27 -13.60 -1.50
C ARG A 250 -36.77 -13.44 -1.80
N PRO A 251 -36.32 -12.27 -2.31
CA PRO A 251 -34.90 -12.02 -2.54
C PRO A 251 -34.07 -12.11 -1.25
N VAL A 252 -32.93 -12.80 -1.33
CA VAL A 252 -31.98 -12.90 -0.20
C VAL A 252 -31.45 -11.51 0.16
N PRO A 253 -31.62 -11.03 1.41
CA PRO A 253 -31.02 -9.78 1.87
C PRO A 253 -29.49 -9.84 1.84
N ARG A 254 -28.83 -8.73 1.44
CA ARG A 254 -27.37 -8.69 1.27
C ARG A 254 -26.56 -9.10 2.52
N GLY A 255 -27.06 -8.81 3.71
CA GLY A 255 -26.42 -9.14 4.98
C GLY A 255 -26.78 -10.51 5.55
N HIS A 256 -27.65 -11.27 4.89
CA HIS A 256 -28.18 -12.52 5.42
C HIS A 256 -27.12 -13.63 5.48
N SER A 257 -27.15 -14.42 6.55
CA SER A 257 -26.35 -15.63 6.73
C SER A 257 -27.25 -16.81 7.07
N GLU A 258 -26.98 -17.96 6.46
CA GLU A 258 -27.76 -19.19 6.60
C GLU A 258 -26.85 -20.28 7.17
N GLU A 259 -27.30 -20.95 8.23
CA GLU A 259 -26.61 -22.12 8.79
C GLU A 259 -27.09 -23.38 8.09
N ILE A 260 -26.15 -24.15 7.55
CA ILE A 260 -26.45 -25.41 6.85
C ILE A 260 -25.68 -26.57 7.46
N SER A 261 -26.31 -27.74 7.49
CA SER A 261 -25.62 -29.00 7.80
C SER A 261 -24.95 -29.54 6.55
N VAL A 262 -23.68 -29.95 6.64
CA VAL A 262 -22.92 -30.50 5.50
C VAL A 262 -22.47 -31.91 5.86
N ASP A 263 -22.74 -32.88 4.99
CA ASP A 263 -22.33 -34.27 5.19
C ASP A 263 -20.81 -34.38 5.43
N GLY A 264 -20.44 -34.91 6.60
CA GLY A 264 -19.04 -35.07 7.03
C GLY A 264 -18.52 -33.97 7.96
N GLU A 265 -19.31 -32.92 8.26
CA GLU A 265 -19.01 -31.94 9.30
C GLU A 265 -19.97 -32.10 10.49
N ALA A 266 -19.43 -32.15 11.71
CA ALA A 266 -20.22 -32.38 12.93
C ALA A 266 -20.96 -31.11 13.42
N GLU A 267 -20.53 -29.93 12.96
CA GLU A 267 -21.11 -28.64 13.32
C GLU A 267 -21.72 -27.95 12.08
N PRO A 268 -22.85 -27.23 12.23
CA PRO A 268 -23.46 -26.48 11.14
C PRO A 268 -22.52 -25.36 10.65
N VAL A 269 -22.46 -25.20 9.33
CA VAL A 269 -21.61 -24.21 8.67
C VAL A 269 -22.40 -22.94 8.40
N LEU A 270 -21.90 -21.80 8.88
CA LEU A 270 -22.48 -20.50 8.60
C LEU A 270 -22.07 -19.99 7.20
N VAL A 271 -23.04 -19.87 6.30
CA VAL A 271 -22.85 -19.35 4.94
C VAL A 271 -23.39 -17.93 4.87
N LYS A 272 -22.55 -16.94 4.52
CA LYS A 272 -22.98 -15.55 4.25
C LYS A 272 -23.74 -15.46 2.92
N LEU A 273 -24.97 -15.98 2.90
CA LEU A 273 -25.76 -16.22 1.69
C LEU A 273 -25.98 -14.95 0.86
N GLY A 274 -26.27 -13.80 1.49
CA GLY A 274 -26.46 -12.54 0.77
C GLY A 274 -25.21 -12.04 0.03
N VAL A 275 -24.04 -12.23 0.63
CA VAL A 275 -22.75 -11.93 0.00
C VAL A 275 -22.43 -12.94 -1.10
N TRP A 276 -22.72 -14.22 -0.86
CA TRP A 276 -22.50 -15.28 -1.83
C TRP A 276 -23.33 -15.05 -3.11
N VAL A 277 -24.64 -14.80 -3.02
CA VAL A 277 -25.51 -14.51 -4.18
C VAL A 277 -24.99 -13.31 -4.98
N SER A 278 -24.56 -12.23 -4.30
CA SER A 278 -23.99 -11.04 -4.95
C SER A 278 -22.69 -11.36 -5.71
N ASN A 279 -21.80 -12.16 -5.12
CA ASN A 279 -20.52 -12.53 -5.74
C ASN A 279 -20.70 -13.53 -6.89
N THR A 280 -21.64 -14.47 -6.76
CA THR A 280 -21.99 -15.43 -7.81
C THR A 280 -22.58 -14.70 -9.02
N LYS A 281 -23.44 -13.68 -8.82
CA LYS A 281 -23.95 -12.83 -9.89
C LYS A 281 -22.84 -12.04 -10.60
N ALA A 282 -21.90 -11.48 -9.84
CA ALA A 282 -20.78 -10.71 -10.40
C ALA A 282 -19.79 -11.56 -11.23
N ARG A 283 -19.80 -12.88 -11.04
CA ARG A 283 -18.92 -13.84 -11.74
C ARG A 283 -19.69 -14.78 -12.65
N ARG A 284 -20.89 -14.38 -13.11
CA ARG A 284 -21.77 -15.18 -13.95
C ARG A 284 -21.07 -15.73 -15.19
N ASP A 285 -20.18 -14.94 -15.80
CA ASP A 285 -19.35 -15.28 -16.95
C ASP A 285 -18.38 -16.45 -16.70
N LYS A 286 -18.12 -16.80 -15.44
CA LYS A 286 -17.20 -17.86 -15.02
C LYS A 286 -17.93 -19.11 -14.51
N LEU A 287 -19.26 -19.14 -14.52
CA LEU A 287 -20.06 -20.28 -14.09
C LEU A 287 -20.24 -21.29 -15.22
N THR A 288 -20.25 -22.58 -14.87
CA THR A 288 -20.56 -23.63 -15.84
C THR A 288 -22.05 -23.64 -16.16
N ALA A 289 -22.43 -24.26 -17.29
CA ALA A 289 -23.84 -24.43 -17.67
C ALA A 289 -24.65 -25.15 -16.58
N GLU A 290 -24.07 -26.17 -15.93
CA GLU A 290 -24.70 -26.91 -14.83
C GLU A 290 -24.93 -26.04 -13.59
N GLN A 291 -23.97 -25.17 -13.25
CA GLN A 291 -24.11 -24.23 -12.13
C GLN A 291 -25.20 -23.19 -12.38
N LEU A 292 -25.29 -22.68 -13.61
CA LEU A 292 -26.35 -21.75 -14.01
C LEU A 292 -27.72 -22.42 -13.98
N ASP A 293 -27.82 -23.67 -14.45
CA ASP A 293 -29.07 -24.44 -14.40
C ASP A 293 -29.53 -24.72 -12.97
N ALA A 294 -28.60 -25.07 -12.06
CA ALA A 294 -28.89 -25.26 -10.66
C ALA A 294 -29.42 -23.98 -9.97
N LEU A 295 -28.87 -22.81 -10.32
CA LEU A 295 -29.34 -21.52 -9.82
C LEU A 295 -30.73 -21.17 -10.38
N ARG A 296 -31.00 -21.44 -11.66
CA ARG A 296 -32.33 -21.22 -12.27
C ARG A 296 -33.41 -22.06 -11.60
N LYS A 297 -33.11 -23.32 -11.27
CA LYS A 297 -34.02 -24.22 -10.53
C LYS A 297 -34.41 -23.69 -9.16
N LEU A 298 -33.57 -22.84 -8.56
CA LEU A 298 -33.82 -22.16 -7.28
C LEU A 298 -34.33 -20.72 -7.44
N GLY A 299 -34.89 -20.36 -8.61
CA GLY A 299 -35.56 -19.06 -8.81
C GLY A 299 -34.62 -17.88 -9.11
N ILE A 300 -33.34 -18.12 -9.40
CA ILE A 300 -32.40 -17.04 -9.74
C ILE A 300 -32.55 -16.64 -11.21
N ALA A 301 -33.34 -15.59 -11.46
CA ALA A 301 -33.70 -15.13 -12.81
C ALA A 301 -32.55 -14.64 -13.70
N TRP A 302 -31.39 -14.28 -13.15
CA TRP A 302 -30.24 -13.80 -13.94
C TRP A 302 -29.29 -14.92 -14.40
N ALA A 303 -29.48 -16.15 -13.87
CA ALA A 303 -28.63 -17.30 -14.18
C ALA A 303 -28.91 -17.89 -15.58
#